data_AF-A0A3A4VDA9-F1
#
_entry.id   AF-A0A3A4VDA9-F1
#
_cell.length_a   1.000
_cell.length_b   1.000
_cell.length_c   1.000
_cell.angle_alpha   90.00
_cell.angle_beta   90.00
_cell.angle_gamma   90.00
#
_symmetry.space_group_name_H-M   'P 1'
#
loop_
_entity.id
_entity.type
_entity.pdbx_description
1 polymer ?
#
loop_
_entity_poly.entity_id
_entity_poly.type
_entity_poly.pdbx_seq_one_letter_code
_entity_poly.pdbx_strand_id
1 'polypeptide(L)'
;MYFSGINWRRRSPRTKQDIPNFLMDSGYTFLFNFVEALLKLHGFDTYKGFYHKLFFQRKSLACDIMEPMRCLIDKQILKSYNLKQIKEEDFKIENGKYVLPFENNSKYASIFMETIMDRKEDIFSYVHGFYKFMMCPEKNNFPEFKLPGNIKK
;
A
#
# COMPACT_ATOMS: atom_id res chain seq x y z
N MET A 1 -15.00 12.01 6.92
CA MET A 1 -14.16 11.27 5.94
C MET A 1 -12.78 11.10 6.54
N TYR A 2 -12.14 9.92 6.40
CA TYR A 2 -10.83 9.63 7.04
C TYR A 2 -9.73 10.66 6.69
N PHE A 3 -9.78 11.25 5.50
CA PHE A 3 -8.84 12.26 5.01
C PHE A 3 -9.38 13.70 5.02
N SER A 4 -10.42 14.02 5.80
CA SER A 4 -10.98 15.38 5.81
C SER A 4 -9.97 16.45 6.23
N GLY A 5 -8.96 16.10 7.03
CA GLY A 5 -7.93 17.03 7.50
C GLY A 5 -6.88 17.43 6.45
N ILE A 6 -6.89 16.84 5.26
CA ILE A 6 -5.84 17.04 4.23
C ILE A 6 -6.40 17.52 2.88
N ASN A 7 -7.57 18.17 2.91
CA ASN A 7 -8.28 18.71 1.73
C ASN A 7 -8.47 17.69 0.58
N TRP A 8 -8.57 16.41 0.92
CA TRP A 8 -8.77 15.34 -0.04
C TRP A 8 -10.24 15.23 -0.45
N ARG A 9 -10.54 15.41 -1.74
CA ARG A 9 -11.92 15.38 -2.26
C ARG A 9 -12.37 13.98 -2.67
N ARG A 10 -11.57 13.30 -3.50
CA ARG A 10 -11.88 11.97 -4.03
C ARG A 10 -10.62 11.22 -4.44
N ARG A 11 -10.74 9.89 -4.49
CA ARG A 11 -9.70 9.04 -5.05
C ARG A 11 -9.67 9.21 -6.56
N SER A 12 -8.54 9.65 -7.11
CA SER A 12 -8.30 9.72 -8.56
C SER A 12 -6.98 9.03 -8.91
N PRO A 13 -6.99 7.70 -9.16
CA PRO A 13 -5.78 6.94 -9.45
C PRO A 13 -5.08 7.44 -10.70
N ARG A 14 -3.74 7.56 -10.65
CA ARG A 14 -2.84 7.90 -11.76
C ARG A 14 -2.99 9.31 -12.33
N THR A 15 -4.03 10.05 -11.96
CA THR A 15 -4.26 11.41 -12.44
C THR A 15 -3.33 12.42 -11.76
N LYS A 16 -2.84 12.11 -10.54
CA LYS A 16 -1.91 12.95 -9.75
C LYS A 16 -2.38 14.41 -9.63
N GLN A 17 -3.69 14.59 -9.42
CA GLN A 17 -4.35 15.90 -9.33
C GLN A 17 -4.04 16.62 -8.02
N ASP A 18 -3.75 15.88 -6.95
CA ASP A 18 -3.48 16.40 -5.62
C ASP A 18 -2.32 15.64 -4.99
N ILE A 19 -1.61 16.27 -4.06
CA ILE A 19 -0.52 15.66 -3.30
C ILE A 19 -0.98 14.38 -2.56
N PRO A 20 -2.14 14.33 -1.85
CA PRO A 20 -2.60 13.10 -1.23
C PRO A 20 -2.81 11.96 -2.23
N ASN A 21 -3.38 12.24 -3.41
CA ASN A 21 -3.59 11.23 -4.45
C ASN A 21 -2.25 10.72 -5.00
N PHE A 22 -1.26 11.61 -5.18
CA PHE A 22 0.11 11.23 -5.55
C PHE A 22 0.76 10.32 -4.50
N LEU A 23 0.67 10.69 -3.22
CA LEU A 23 1.26 9.93 -2.11
C LEU A 23 0.60 8.56 -1.95
N MET A 24 -0.71 8.47 -2.09
CA MET A 24 -1.42 7.18 -2.11
C MET A 24 -0.95 6.29 -3.25
N ASP A 25 -0.86 6.82 -4.47
CA ASP A 25 -0.38 6.06 -5.64
C ASP A 25 1.06 5.52 -5.40
N SER A 26 1.93 6.37 -4.84
CA SER A 26 3.32 6.00 -4.53
C SER A 26 3.39 4.94 -3.43
N GLY A 27 2.76 5.18 -2.27
CA GLY A 27 2.79 4.25 -1.14
C GLY A 27 2.19 2.88 -1.47
N TYR A 28 1.08 2.84 -2.22
CA TYR A 28 0.50 1.59 -2.69
C TYR A 28 1.40 0.84 -3.68
N THR A 29 2.21 1.56 -4.48
CA THR A 29 3.19 0.93 -5.37
C THR A 29 4.29 0.21 -4.58
N PHE A 30 4.81 0.83 -3.51
CA PHE A 30 5.77 0.17 -2.62
C PHE A 30 5.18 -1.07 -1.94
N LEU A 31 3.97 -0.94 -1.38
CA LEU A 31 3.27 -2.06 -0.76
C LEU A 31 3.02 -3.20 -1.75
N PHE A 32 2.58 -2.87 -2.97
CA PHE A 32 2.35 -3.84 -4.03
C PHE A 32 3.63 -4.63 -4.37
N ASN A 33 4.76 -3.93 -4.57
CA ASN A 33 6.02 -4.58 -4.89
C ASN A 33 6.49 -5.51 -3.75
N PHE A 34 6.29 -5.11 -2.50
CA PHE A 34 6.64 -5.92 -1.34
C PHE A 34 5.78 -7.19 -1.23
N VAL A 35 4.45 -7.06 -1.36
CA VAL A 35 3.52 -8.20 -1.37
C VAL A 35 3.78 -9.13 -2.55
N GLU A 36 4.07 -8.59 -3.73
CA GLU A 36 4.43 -9.37 -4.91
C GLU A 36 5.69 -10.22 -4.65
N ALA A 37 6.71 -9.64 -4.03
CA ALA A 37 7.94 -10.36 -3.70
C ALA A 37 7.66 -11.54 -2.75
N LEU A 38 6.79 -11.35 -1.74
CA LEU A 38 6.40 -12.41 -0.81
C LEU A 38 5.58 -13.52 -1.49
N LEU A 39 4.66 -13.15 -2.39
CA LEU A 39 3.90 -14.14 -3.16
C LEU A 39 4.81 -15.00 -4.04
N LYS A 40 5.79 -14.38 -4.71
CA LYS A 40 6.78 -15.11 -5.50
C LYS A 40 7.66 -16.01 -4.63
N LEU A 41 8.03 -15.58 -3.43
CA LEU A 41 8.78 -16.39 -2.47
C LEU A 41 8.04 -17.71 -2.14
N HIS A 42 6.72 -17.67 -2.03
CA HIS A 42 5.89 -18.85 -1.81
C HIS A 42 5.53 -19.64 -3.08
N GLY A 43 6.01 -19.21 -4.25
CA GLY A 43 5.78 -19.90 -5.53
C GLY A 43 4.43 -19.62 -6.19
N PHE A 44 3.72 -18.56 -5.79
CA PHE A 44 2.44 -18.22 -6.40
C PHE A 44 2.57 -17.61 -7.80
N ASP A 45 1.65 -17.95 -8.70
CA ASP A 45 1.44 -17.22 -9.95
C ASP A 45 0.68 -15.92 -9.67
N THR A 46 1.41 -14.80 -9.63
CA THR A 46 0.88 -13.48 -9.30
C THR A 46 -0.18 -12.95 -10.29
N TYR A 47 -0.29 -13.52 -11.49
CA TYR A 47 -1.23 -13.08 -12.51
C TYR A 47 -2.64 -13.65 -12.32
N LYS A 48 -2.78 -14.76 -11.58
CA LYS A 48 -4.07 -15.40 -11.30
C LYS A 48 -4.67 -14.91 -9.99
N GLY A 49 -5.49 -13.87 -10.07
CA GLY A 49 -6.29 -13.37 -8.94
C GLY A 49 -7.61 -14.12 -8.77
N PHE A 50 -8.23 -13.97 -7.60
CA PHE A 50 -9.55 -14.51 -7.26
C PHE A 50 -10.65 -13.46 -7.41
N TYR A 51 -10.39 -12.23 -6.98
CA TYR A 51 -11.39 -11.15 -6.96
C TYR A 51 -11.24 -10.21 -8.16
N HIS A 52 -10.01 -9.87 -8.54
CA HIS A 52 -9.78 -9.08 -9.75
C HIS A 52 -9.97 -9.92 -11.02
N LYS A 53 -10.79 -9.42 -11.96
CA LYS A 53 -10.92 -10.01 -13.31
C LYS A 53 -9.53 -10.19 -13.92
N LEU A 54 -9.31 -11.35 -14.55
CA LEU A 54 -8.10 -11.64 -15.32
C LEU A 54 -7.98 -10.62 -16.44
N PHE A 55 -7.06 -9.67 -16.28
CA PHE A 55 -6.69 -8.71 -17.31
C PHE A 55 -5.26 -9.02 -17.73
N PHE A 56 -5.04 -9.11 -19.03
CA PHE A 56 -3.73 -9.48 -19.58
C PHE A 56 -2.64 -8.55 -19.03
N GLN A 57 -1.55 -9.13 -18.50
CA GLN A 57 -0.40 -8.45 -17.87
C GLN A 57 -0.62 -7.77 -16.50
N ARG A 58 -1.79 -7.89 -15.87
CA ARG A 58 -2.00 -7.40 -14.49
C ARG A 58 -1.71 -8.52 -13.47
N LYS A 59 -0.88 -8.24 -12.47
CA LYS A 59 -0.63 -9.17 -11.35
C LYS A 59 -1.80 -9.12 -10.35
N SER A 60 -2.91 -9.72 -10.75
CA SER A 60 -4.19 -9.62 -10.04
C SER A 60 -4.14 -10.19 -8.62
N LEU A 61 -3.38 -11.25 -8.38
CA LEU A 61 -3.25 -11.84 -7.03
C LEU A 61 -2.58 -10.87 -6.06
N ALA A 62 -1.53 -10.17 -6.50
CA ALA A 62 -0.86 -9.18 -5.67
C ALA A 62 -1.81 -8.02 -5.29
N CYS A 63 -2.69 -7.60 -6.21
CA CYS A 63 -3.73 -6.63 -5.92
C CYS A 63 -4.78 -7.15 -4.91
N ASP A 64 -5.16 -8.43 -4.99
CA ASP A 64 -6.11 -9.04 -4.03
C ASP A 64 -5.52 -9.08 -2.62
N ILE A 65 -4.28 -9.55 -2.50
CA ILE A 65 -3.61 -9.79 -1.21
C ILE A 65 -3.20 -8.49 -0.52
N MET A 66 -2.87 -7.43 -1.27
CA MET A 66 -2.51 -6.15 -0.67
C MET A 66 -3.71 -5.37 -0.10
N GLU A 67 -4.95 -5.69 -0.51
CA GLU A 67 -6.13 -4.86 -0.21
C GLU A 67 -6.34 -4.63 1.31
N PRO A 68 -6.26 -5.67 2.18
CA PRO A 68 -6.39 -5.47 3.63
C PRO A 68 -5.28 -4.60 4.23
N MET A 69 -4.11 -4.53 3.58
CA MET A 69 -2.94 -3.81 4.06
C MET A 69 -2.89 -2.35 3.61
N ARG A 70 -3.78 -1.91 2.71
CA ARG A 70 -3.79 -0.52 2.21
C ARG A 70 -4.00 0.51 3.31
N CYS A 71 -4.70 0.11 4.37
CA CYS A 71 -4.90 0.90 5.57
C CYS A 71 -3.58 1.29 6.28
N LEU A 72 -2.48 0.55 6.08
CA LEU A 72 -1.15 0.91 6.60
C LEU A 72 -0.65 2.22 5.96
N ILE A 73 -0.72 2.29 4.63
CA ILE A 73 -0.29 3.44 3.86
C ILE A 73 -1.20 4.63 4.17
N ASP A 74 -2.51 4.42 4.25
CA ASP A 74 -3.47 5.48 4.54
C ASP A 74 -3.21 6.11 5.92
N LYS A 75 -2.98 5.27 6.94
CA LYS A 75 -2.61 5.72 8.29
C LYS A 75 -1.29 6.48 8.28
N GLN A 76 -0.30 5.98 7.54
CA GLN A 76 0.99 6.64 7.46
C GLN A 76 0.89 8.00 6.79
N ILE A 77 0.14 8.13 5.70
CA ILE A 77 -0.07 9.42 5.02
C ILE A 77 -0.67 10.43 6.01
N LEU A 78 -1.74 10.04 6.72
CA LEU A 78 -2.38 10.91 7.70
C LEU A 78 -1.42 11.30 8.84
N LYS A 79 -0.63 10.34 9.35
CA LYS A 79 0.40 10.58 10.36
C LYS A 79 1.47 11.57 9.86
N SER A 80 1.98 11.38 8.64
CA SER A 80 2.99 12.24 8.03
C SER A 80 2.47 13.67 7.79
N TYR A 81 1.18 13.82 7.46
CA TYR A 81 0.53 15.14 7.37
C TYR A 81 0.43 15.80 8.74
N ASN A 82 -0.02 15.07 9.77
CA ASN A 82 -0.14 15.58 11.14
C ASN A 82 1.23 15.98 11.73
N LEU A 83 2.30 15.26 11.36
CA LEU A 83 3.67 15.56 11.77
C LEU A 83 4.35 16.61 10.88
N LYS A 84 3.66 17.22 9.91
CA LYS A 84 4.19 18.21 8.97
C LYS A 84 5.44 17.74 8.21
N GLN A 85 5.58 16.43 8.01
CA GLN A 85 6.69 15.85 7.24
C GLN A 85 6.51 16.08 5.74
N ILE A 86 5.25 16.13 5.30
CA ILE A 86 4.85 16.41 3.92
C ILE A 86 4.79 17.94 3.75
N LYS A 87 5.61 18.48 2.87
CA LYS A 87 5.62 19.90 2.53
C LYS A 87 5.20 20.08 1.08
N GLU A 88 4.30 21.02 0.82
CA GLU A 88 3.85 21.30 -0.56
C GLU A 88 5.01 21.78 -1.44
N GLU A 89 5.97 22.50 -0.85
CA GLU A 89 7.23 22.95 -1.46
C GLU A 89 8.08 21.82 -2.04
N ASP A 90 7.92 20.60 -1.52
CA ASP A 90 8.69 19.45 -2.00
C ASP A 90 8.19 18.97 -3.37
N PHE A 91 7.02 19.41 -3.83
CA PHE A 91 6.38 18.96 -5.07
C PHE A 91 6.42 20.06 -6.15
N LYS A 92 6.47 19.63 -7.41
CA LYS A 92 6.35 20.51 -8.58
C LYS A 92 5.12 20.15 -9.38
N ILE A 93 4.56 21.13 -10.09
CA ILE A 93 3.46 20.91 -11.02
C ILE A 93 4.02 20.94 -12.43
N GLU A 94 3.90 19.82 -13.14
CA GLU A 94 4.28 19.68 -14.55
C GLU A 94 3.07 19.19 -15.34
N ASN A 95 2.69 19.92 -16.40
CA ASN A 95 1.54 19.60 -17.26
C ASN A 95 0.23 19.35 -16.46
N GLY A 96 0.01 20.14 -15.41
CA GLY A 96 -1.18 20.03 -14.55
C GLY A 96 -1.19 18.82 -13.62
N LYS A 97 -0.05 18.15 -13.42
CA LYS A 97 0.11 17.00 -12.51
C LYS A 97 1.17 17.29 -11.47
N TYR A 98 0.94 16.82 -10.24
CA TYR A 98 1.96 16.85 -9.20
C TYR A 98 3.04 15.80 -9.48
N VAL A 99 4.30 16.23 -9.43
CA VAL A 99 5.50 15.43 -9.61
C VAL A 99 6.43 15.68 -8.42
N LEU A 100 7.10 14.63 -7.97
CA LEU A 100 8.11 14.71 -6.92
C LEU A 100 9.49 14.79 -7.58
N PRO A 101 10.26 15.87 -7.36
CA PRO A 101 11.64 15.99 -7.81
C PRO A 101 12.53 14.88 -7.23
N PHE A 102 13.60 14.54 -7.94
CA PHE A 102 14.49 13.44 -7.55
C PHE A 102 15.14 13.68 -6.19
N GLU A 103 15.45 14.93 -5.85
CA GLU A 103 16.08 15.33 -4.59
C GLU A 103 15.22 14.93 -3.38
N ASN A 104 13.90 15.02 -3.52
CA ASN A 104 12.95 14.72 -2.47
C ASN A 104 12.46 13.26 -2.48
N ASN A 105 12.75 12.50 -3.54
CA ASN A 105 12.27 11.13 -3.70
C ASN A 105 12.70 10.22 -2.54
N SER A 106 13.95 10.36 -2.08
CA SER A 106 14.49 9.55 -0.97
C SER A 106 13.68 9.73 0.33
N LYS A 107 13.30 10.96 0.66
CA LYS A 107 12.52 11.30 1.85
C LYS A 107 11.14 10.64 1.87
N TYR A 108 10.41 10.69 0.75
CA TYR A 108 9.07 10.10 0.69
C TYR A 108 9.13 8.58 0.57
N ALA A 109 10.12 8.05 -0.16
CA ALA A 109 10.36 6.61 -0.23
C ALA A 109 10.69 6.02 1.14
N SER A 110 11.53 6.69 1.95
CA SER A 110 11.88 6.20 3.29
C SER A 110 10.67 6.12 4.21
N ILE A 111 9.78 7.12 4.19
CA ILE A 111 8.54 7.12 4.99
C ILE A 111 7.70 5.87 4.71
N PHE A 112 7.48 5.53 3.44
CA PHE A 112 6.67 4.37 3.07
C PHE A 112 7.40 3.05 3.33
N MET A 113 8.69 2.99 3.00
CA MET A 113 9.50 1.79 3.21
C MET A 113 9.64 1.46 4.69
N GLU A 114 9.94 2.43 5.54
CA GLU A 114 10.00 2.26 7.00
C GLU A 114 8.68 1.70 7.53
N THR A 115 7.55 2.26 7.10
CA THR A 115 6.22 1.77 7.51
C THR A 115 5.98 0.33 7.11
N ILE A 116 6.39 -0.07 5.90
CA ILE A 116 6.25 -1.44 5.42
C ILE A 116 7.20 -2.36 6.19
N MET A 117 8.44 -1.94 6.42
CA MET A 117 9.45 -2.71 7.13
C MET A 117 9.10 -2.92 8.60
N ASP A 118 8.53 -1.93 9.28
CA ASP A 118 8.01 -2.02 10.64
C ASP A 118 6.93 -3.10 10.78
N ARG A 119 6.20 -3.39 9.68
CA ARG A 119 5.09 -4.34 9.64
C ARG A 119 5.39 -5.58 8.80
N LYS A 120 6.67 -5.82 8.47
CA LYS A 120 7.09 -6.92 7.59
C LYS A 120 6.63 -8.29 8.09
N GLU A 121 6.69 -8.52 9.39
CA GLU A 121 6.34 -9.81 10.01
C GLU A 121 4.83 -10.08 9.93
N ASP A 122 4.01 -9.04 10.10
CA ASP A 122 2.55 -9.16 9.98
C ASP A 122 2.13 -9.39 8.54
N ILE A 123 2.77 -8.68 7.60
CA ILE A 123 2.54 -8.87 6.17
C ILE A 123 2.97 -10.29 5.77
N PHE A 124 4.15 -10.74 6.20
CA PHE A 124 4.63 -12.10 5.96
C PHE A 124 3.67 -13.14 6.54
N SER A 125 3.25 -12.98 7.80
CA SER A 125 2.33 -13.91 8.46
C SER A 125 1.00 -14.02 7.73
N TYR A 126 0.47 -12.91 7.21
CA TYR A 126 -0.74 -12.90 6.41
C TYR A 126 -0.57 -13.67 5.09
N VAL A 127 0.50 -13.37 4.33
CA VAL A 127 0.78 -14.06 3.05
C VAL A 127 1.07 -15.55 3.28
N HIS A 128 1.79 -15.89 4.35
CA HIS A 128 2.06 -17.26 4.72
C HIS A 128 0.80 -18.01 5.20
N GLY A 129 -0.10 -17.34 5.91
CA GLY A 129 -1.43 -17.87 6.24
C GLY A 129 -2.26 -18.14 4.99
N PHE A 130 -2.21 -17.23 4.02
CA PHE A 130 -2.86 -17.42 2.71
C PHE A 130 -2.27 -18.62 1.97
N TYR A 131 -0.94 -18.79 2.00
CA TYR A 131 -0.27 -19.98 1.48
C TYR A 131 -0.78 -21.29 2.12
N LYS A 132 -0.87 -21.34 3.45
CA LYS A 132 -1.41 -22.51 4.17
C LYS A 132 -2.86 -22.81 3.80
N PHE A 133 -3.69 -21.78 3.70
CA PHE A 133 -5.08 -21.89 3.25
C PHE A 133 -5.18 -22.49 1.84
N MET A 134 -4.38 -21.98 0.90
CA MET A 134 -4.37 -22.47 -0.48
C MET A 134 -3.89 -23.92 -0.60
N MET A 135 -2.97 -24.35 0.26
CA MET A 135 -2.43 -25.72 0.25
C MET A 135 -3.36 -26.73 0.93
N CYS A 136 -4.01 -26.35 2.03
CA CYS A 136 -4.91 -27.23 2.76
C CYS A 136 -6.06 -26.42 3.39
N PRO A 137 -7.12 -26.14 2.62
CA PRO A 137 -8.23 -25.30 3.07
C PRO A 137 -9.08 -25.96 4.16
N GLU A 138 -9.07 -27.30 4.28
CA GLU A 138 -9.81 -28.02 5.32
C GLU A 138 -9.21 -27.85 6.72
N LYS A 139 -7.90 -27.58 6.81
CA LYS A 139 -7.16 -27.47 8.08
C LYS A 139 -6.83 -26.03 8.46
N ASN A 140 -6.92 -25.10 7.52
CA ASN A 140 -6.50 -23.72 7.72
C ASN A 140 -7.64 -22.79 7.31
N ASN A 141 -7.90 -21.78 8.14
CA ASN A 141 -8.84 -20.72 7.80
C ASN A 141 -8.19 -19.66 6.92
N PHE A 142 -9.00 -18.89 6.20
CA PHE A 142 -8.51 -17.73 5.46
C PHE A 142 -7.87 -16.72 6.43
N PRO A 143 -6.68 -16.17 6.12
CA PRO A 143 -5.99 -15.28 7.06
C PRO A 143 -6.72 -13.94 7.21
N GLU A 144 -6.62 -13.35 8.40
CA GLU A 144 -7.10 -11.99 8.66
C GLU A 144 -5.92 -11.05 8.90
N PHE A 145 -5.87 -9.93 8.19
CA PHE A 145 -4.88 -8.90 8.45
C PHE A 145 -5.37 -7.98 9.57
N LYS A 146 -4.85 -8.20 10.78
CA LYS A 146 -5.17 -7.35 11.94
C LYS A 146 -4.20 -6.17 11.98
N LEU A 147 -4.75 -4.97 11.94
CA LEU A 147 -4.00 -3.79 12.37
C LEU A 147 -3.84 -3.89 13.89
N PRO A 148 -2.63 -3.65 14.46
CA PRO A 148 -2.52 -3.44 15.88
C PRO A 148 -3.48 -2.31 16.23
N GLY A 149 -4.42 -2.59 17.14
CA GLY A 149 -5.16 -1.54 17.80
C GLY A 149 -4.14 -0.59 18.41
N ASN A 150 -4.39 0.71 18.35
CA ASN A 150 -3.66 1.65 19.19
C ASN A 150 -3.89 1.22 20.64
N ILE A 151 -3.00 0.42 21.22
CA ILE A 151 -2.87 0.32 22.67
C ILE A 151 -2.10 1.58 23.09
N LYS A 152 -2.82 2.70 23.06
CA LYS A 152 -2.52 3.90 23.84
C LYS A 152 -3.88 4.47 24.25
N LYS A 153 -4.39 3.97 25.37
CA LYS A 153 -5.11 4.82 26.31
C LYS A 153 -4.06 5.64 27.06
#